data_AF-A0A968UHA8-F1
#
_entry.id   AF-A0A968UHA8-F1
#
_cell.length_a   1.000
_cell.length_b   1.000
_cell.length_c   1.000
_cell.angle_alpha   90.00
_cell.angle_beta   90.00
_cell.angle_gamma   90.00
#
_symmetry.space_group_name_H-M   'P 1'
#
loop_
_entity.id
_entity.type
_entity.pdbx_description
1 polymer ?
#
loop_
_entity_poly.entity_id
_entity_poly.type
_entity_poly.pdbx_seq_one_letter_code
_entity_poly.pdbx_strand_id
1 'polypeptide(L)'
;MVRFHISKSQKDAIIKYLEKQVHPGVEELRDHIEGEYGVVYKSEQSYYDLLKAAGKSWHKSQKKNPKKNEERVILRREEIKKSLQNMMKR
;
A
#
# COMPACT_ATOMS: atom_id res chain seq x y z
N MET A 1 16.23 21.53 16.73
CA MET A 1 16.65 20.12 16.81
C MET A 1 15.68 19.31 15.97
N VAL A 2 16.07 18.86 14.78
CA VAL A 2 15.22 18.02 13.92
C VAL A 2 15.41 16.57 14.37
N ARG A 3 14.38 15.95 14.96
CA ARG A 3 14.45 14.54 15.38
C ARG A 3 14.27 13.67 14.13
N PHE A 4 15.24 12.82 13.84
CA PHE A 4 15.25 11.95 12.65
C PHE A 4 14.51 10.62 12.85
N HIS A 5 14.01 10.34 14.05
CA HIS A 5 13.29 9.11 14.34
C HIS A 5 12.01 9.40 15.11
N ILE A 6 10.92 8.77 14.69
CA ILE A 6 9.72 8.63 15.51
C ILE A 6 9.86 7.38 16.38
N SER A 7 9.34 7.43 17.60
CA SER A 7 9.28 6.26 18.48
C SER A 7 8.19 5.28 18.02
N LYS A 8 8.26 4.01 18.46
CA LYS A 8 7.23 3.01 18.16
C LYS A 8 5.82 3.49 18.52
N SER A 9 5.67 4.20 19.64
CA SER A 9 4.38 4.74 20.08
C SER A 9 3.82 5.81 19.15
N GLN A 10 4.69 6.65 18.57
CA GLN A 10 4.30 7.64 17.56
C GLN A 10 3.96 6.96 16.23
N LYS A 11 4.72 5.93 15.86
CA LYS A 11 4.42 5.10 14.68
C LYS A 11 3.03 4.48 14.79
N ASP A 12 2.65 3.96 15.96
CA ASP A 12 1.32 3.39 16.21
C ASP A 12 0.20 4.43 16.12
N ALA A 13 0.43 5.64 16.67
CA ALA A 13 -0.52 6.75 16.59
C ALA A 13 -0.77 7.18 15.13
N ILE A 14 0.31 7.33 14.35
CA ILE A 14 0.25 7.66 12.92
C ILE A 14 -0.48 6.55 12.15
N ILE A 15 -0.21 5.28 12.45
CA ILE A 15 -0.90 4.14 11.83
C ILE A 15 -2.41 4.19 12.12
N LYS A 16 -2.82 4.41 13.37
CA LYS A 16 -4.25 4.52 13.74
C LYS A 16 -4.93 5.72 13.09
N TYR A 17 -4.22 6.84 12.93
CA TYR A 17 -4.71 8.00 12.20
C TYR A 17 -4.93 7.67 10.72
N LEU A 18 -3.93 7.01 10.11
CA LEU A 18 -4.01 6.54 8.73
C LEU A 18 -5.16 5.55 8.54
N GLU A 19 -5.42 4.62 9.47
CA GLU A 19 -6.53 3.67 9.37
C GLU A 19 -7.89 4.36 9.16
N LYS A 20 -8.14 5.47 9.86
CA LYS A 20 -9.38 6.27 9.73
C LYS A 20 -9.51 7.01 8.40
N GLN A 21 -8.39 7.29 7.74
CA GLN A 21 -8.33 7.97 6.45
C GLN A 21 -8.59 6.97 5.30
N VAL A 22 -9.48 7.29 4.36
CA VAL A 22 -9.79 6.38 3.23
C VAL A 22 -8.70 6.41 2.17
N HIS A 23 -8.16 7.59 1.85
CA HIS A 23 -7.08 7.78 0.86
C HIS A 23 -6.03 8.79 1.34
N PRO A 24 -5.27 8.48 2.40
CA PRO A 24 -4.23 9.39 2.87
C PRO A 24 -3.12 9.50 1.82
N GLY A 25 -2.87 10.73 1.35
CA GLY A 25 -1.73 11.04 0.48
C GLY A 25 -0.42 11.09 1.25
N VAL A 26 0.71 10.96 0.54
CA VAL A 26 2.05 11.13 1.14
C VAL A 26 2.24 12.56 1.65
N GLU A 27 1.70 13.55 0.93
CA GLU A 27 1.75 14.96 1.31
C GLU A 27 0.98 15.24 2.61
N GLU A 28 -0.25 14.73 2.74
CA GLU A 28 -1.01 14.86 3.99
C GLU A 28 -0.32 14.17 5.17
N LEU A 29 0.25 12.98 4.93
CA LEU A 29 0.99 12.28 5.97
C LEU A 29 2.23 13.09 6.41
N ARG A 30 2.93 13.72 5.47
CA ARG A 30 4.07 14.58 5.76
C ARG A 30 3.64 15.79 6.60
N ASP A 31 2.60 16.50 6.18
CA ASP A 31 2.11 17.69 6.86
C ASP A 31 1.67 17.37 8.30
N HIS A 32 0.94 16.26 8.47
CA HIS A 32 0.54 15.75 9.77
C HIS A 32 1.74 15.43 10.68
N ILE A 33 2.75 14.75 10.15
CA ILE A 33 3.94 14.37 10.95
C ILE A 33 4.79 15.60 11.28
N GLU A 34 4.93 16.55 10.35
CA GLU A 34 5.63 17.81 10.57
C GLU A 34 4.92 18.66 11.63
N GLY A 35 3.59 18.77 11.57
CA GLY A 35 2.78 19.54 12.52
C GLY A 35 2.70 18.91 13.92
N GLU A 36 2.42 17.61 14.03
CA GLU A 36 2.27 16.95 15.34
C GLU A 36 3.62 16.64 16.00
N TYR A 37 4.59 16.16 15.22
CA TYR A 37 5.82 15.58 15.76
C TYR A 37 7.07 16.40 15.44
N GLY A 38 6.99 17.38 14.54
CA GLY A 38 8.15 18.16 14.09
C GLY A 38 9.19 17.31 13.35
N VAL A 39 8.77 16.19 12.75
CA VAL A 39 9.64 15.23 12.08
C VAL A 39 9.40 15.30 10.58
N VAL A 40 10.48 15.46 9.81
CA VAL A 40 10.43 15.41 8.36
C VAL A 40 11.40 14.34 7.89
N TYR A 41 10.87 13.30 7.24
CA TYR A 41 11.73 12.30 6.63
C TYR A 41 12.43 12.90 5.41
N LYS A 42 13.74 12.66 5.33
CA LYS A 42 14.56 13.06 4.17
C LYS A 42 14.23 12.25 2.92
N SER A 43 13.68 11.05 3.08
CA SER A 43 13.34 10.14 1.99
C SER A 43 11.83 9.91 1.92
N GLU A 44 11.27 10.05 0.72
CA GLU A 44 9.86 9.73 0.44
C GLU A 44 9.54 8.27 0.77
N GLN A 45 10.52 7.38 0.62
CA GLN A 45 10.39 5.95 0.89
C GLN A 45 9.98 5.65 2.35
N SER A 46 10.39 6.49 3.29
CA SER A 46 10.03 6.34 4.71
C SER A 46 8.53 6.56 4.95
N TYR A 47 7.88 7.45 4.20
CA TYR A 47 6.43 7.63 4.28
C TYR A 47 5.68 6.43 3.69
N TYR A 48 6.18 5.86 2.59
CA TYR A 48 5.60 4.63 2.04
C TYR A 48 5.71 3.44 3.00
N ASP A 49 6.77 3.34 3.80
CA ASP A 49 6.89 2.31 4.84
C ASP A 49 5.81 2.48 5.93
N LEU A 50 5.50 3.72 6.32
CA LEU A 50 4.43 4.02 7.27
C LEU A 50 3.05 3.66 6.74
N LEU A 51 2.76 4.04 5.49
CA LEU A 51 1.52 3.69 4.82
C LEU A 51 1.36 2.17 4.70
N LYS A 52 2.44 1.48 4.33
CA LYS A 52 2.48 0.01 4.27
C LYS A 52 2.26 -0.63 5.64
N ALA A 53 2.89 -0.09 6.70
CA ALA A 53 2.72 -0.56 8.07
C ALA A 53 1.30 -0.34 8.59
N ALA A 54 0.62 0.70 8.13
CA ALA A 54 -0.78 0.99 8.47
C ALA A 54 -1.80 0.11 7.72
N GLY A 55 -1.35 -0.90 6.97
CA GLY A 55 -2.25 -1.74 6.17
C GLY A 55 -2.94 -1.01 5.03
N LYS A 56 -2.59 0.27 4.77
CA LYS A 56 -2.93 0.99 3.55
C LYS A 56 -2.05 0.46 2.44
N SER A 57 -2.32 -0.80 2.07
CA SER A 57 -1.84 -1.32 0.80
C SER A 57 -2.35 -0.39 -0.26
N TRP A 58 -1.43 0.34 -0.90
CA TRP A 58 -1.68 1.08 -2.12
C TRP A 58 -2.02 0.06 -3.22
N HIS A 59 -3.19 -0.56 -3.12
CA HIS A 59 -3.84 -1.13 -4.27
C HIS A 59 -4.19 0.09 -5.11
N LYS A 60 -3.33 0.39 -6.08
CA LYS A 60 -3.70 1.21 -7.23
C LYS A 60 -5.03 0.63 -7.66
N SER A 61 -6.12 1.36 -7.39
CA SER A 61 -7.46 0.86 -7.66
C SER A 61 -7.52 0.74 -9.16
N GLN A 62 -7.17 -0.44 -9.65
CA GLN A 62 -7.10 -0.71 -11.07
C GLN A 62 -8.54 -0.57 -11.49
N LYS A 63 -8.86 0.53 -12.21
CA LYS A 63 -10.21 0.82 -12.73
C LYS A 63 -10.83 -0.51 -13.10
N LYS A 64 -11.80 -0.99 -12.30
CA LYS A 64 -12.49 -2.24 -12.60
C LYS A 64 -13.00 -2.04 -14.02
N ASN A 65 -12.41 -2.74 -14.98
CA ASN A 65 -12.83 -2.64 -16.36
C ASN A 65 -14.32 -3.03 -16.38
N PRO A 66 -15.26 -2.11 -16.68
CA PRO A 66 -16.69 -2.43 -16.64
C PRO A 66 -17.06 -3.51 -17.68
N LYS A 67 -16.14 -3.81 -18.61
CA LYS A 67 -16.22 -4.91 -19.58
C LYS A 67 -15.41 -6.14 -19.13
N LYS A 68 -15.47 -6.52 -17.84
CA LYS A 68 -14.86 -7.77 -17.38
C LYS A 68 -15.68 -8.93 -17.92
N ASN A 69 -15.33 -9.40 -19.12
CA ASN A 69 -15.97 -10.58 -19.71
C ASN A 69 -15.45 -11.83 -18.99
N GLU A 70 -16.27 -12.35 -18.05
CA GLU A 70 -15.90 -13.40 -17.11
C GLU A 70 -15.43 -14.68 -17.80
N GLU A 71 -16.01 -15.01 -18.96
CA GLU A 71 -15.65 -16.18 -19.75
C GLU A 71 -14.18 -16.18 -20.19
N ARG A 72 -13.66 -15.03 -20.64
CA ARG A 72 -12.25 -14.93 -21.07
C ARG A 72 -11.27 -15.05 -19.91
N VAL A 73 -11.69 -14.66 -18.71
CA VAL A 73 -10.85 -14.78 -17.50
C VAL A 73 -10.79 -16.24 -17.05
N ILE A 74 -11.89 -16.99 -17.17
CA ILE A 74 -11.96 -18.40 -16.82
C ILE A 74 -11.08 -19.21 -17.79
N LEU A 75 -11.27 -19.03 -19.10
CA LEU A 75 -10.48 -19.73 -20.13
C LEU A 75 -8.97 -19.52 -19.93
N ARG A 76 -8.56 -18.26 -19.72
CA ARG A 76 -7.13 -17.96 -19.50
C ARG A 76 -6.59 -18.57 -18.21
N ARG A 77 -7.40 -18.68 -17.15
CA ARG A 77 -7.00 -19.37 -15.91
C ARG A 77 -6.82 -20.87 -16.13
N GLU A 78 -7.70 -21.49 -16.91
CA GLU A 78 -7.60 -22.91 -17.23
C GLU A 78 -6.38 -23.24 -18.10
N GLU A 79 -6.06 -22.38 -19.07
CA GLU A 79 -4.85 -22.51 -19.89
C GLU A 79 -3.58 -22.41 -19.04
N ILE A 80 -3.51 -21.43 -18.14
CA ILE A 80 -2.38 -21.28 -17.21
C ILE A 80 -2.26 -22.52 -16.32
N LYS A 81 -3.37 -23.02 -15.76
CA LYS A 81 -3.38 -24.22 -14.92
C LYS A 81 -2.88 -25.45 -15.68
N LYS A 82 -3.31 -25.64 -16.93
CA LYS A 82 -2.84 -26.74 -17.80
C LYS A 82 -1.35 -26.61 -18.10
N SER A 83 -0.88 -25.41 -18.42
CA SER A 83 0.55 -25.16 -18.70
C SER A 83 1.44 -25.47 -17.50
N LEU A 84 1.03 -25.06 -16.29
CA LEU A 84 1.75 -25.36 -15.04
C LEU A 84 1.76 -26.87 -14.72
N GLN A 85 0.62 -27.55 -14.87
CA GLN A 85 0.52 -28.99 -14.68
C GLN A 85 1.40 -29.77 -15.65
N ASN A 86 1.51 -29.31 -16.90
CA ASN A 86 2.37 -29.92 -17.91
C ASN A 86 3.86 -29.67 -17.62
N MET A 87 4.19 -28.54 -16.99
CA MET A 87 5.56 -28.19 -16.60
C MET A 87 6.05 -28.98 -15.38
N MET A 88 5.15 -29.30 -14.43
CA MET A 88 5.48 -30.13 -13.25
C MET A 88 5.53 -31.64 -13.55
N LYS A 89 5.07 -32.06 -14.74
CA LYS A 89 5.08 -33.47 -15.20
C LYS A 89 6.26 -33.80 -16.12
N ARG A 90 7.10 -32.82 -16.45
CA ARG A 90 8.39 -33.01 -17.13
C ARG A 90 9.49 -33.20 -16.10
#